data_AF-A0A6L7YJQ1-F1
#
_entry.id   AF-A0A6L7YJQ1-F1
#
_cell.length_a   1.000
_cell.length_b   1.000
_cell.length_c   1.000
_cell.angle_alpha   90.00
_cell.angle_beta   90.00
_cell.angle_gamma   90.00
#
_symmetry.space_group_name_H-M   'P 1'
#
loop_
_entity.id
_entity.type
_entity.pdbx_description
1 polymer ?
#
loop_
_entity_poly.entity_id
_entity_poly.type
_entity_poly.pdbx_seq_one_letter_code
_entity_poly.pdbx_strand_id
1 'polypeptide(L)'
;MPPAQADGRLSPDGNGADLDAARAALEAELDAIESEEWRQSLHEVFFRRGPERVAQLLQELQLEAQKEMAPLPVTSRTPYVNTIPVEREPPYPGNRHLEQRIKSFVRWNAMAMVVDANNKSEGIGGHISTYASAATLYEVGFHHFFRGPNDPSGGDLVYIQGHASPGIYGRAYLEGRISEELMRNFRRELAEGGGLPSYPHPWLMEDFWKFPTVSMGLAPLMGIYQARFMRYLVDRGLKEPTDAKVWVFLGDGETDEPEALGAISLAARERLDNLIFVINC
;
A
#
# COMPACT_ATOMS: atom_id res chain seq x y z
N MET A 1 32.57 54.06 58.97
CA MET A 1 32.79 53.14 60.10
C MET A 1 32.11 51.81 59.77
N PRO A 2 32.82 50.68 59.95
CA PRO A 2 32.39 49.30 59.59
C PRO A 2 31.43 48.74 60.69
N PRO A 3 31.03 47.45 60.77
CA PRO A 3 31.41 46.23 60.01
C PRO A 3 30.24 45.24 59.68
N ALA A 4 30.52 44.15 58.96
CA ALA A 4 29.95 42.79 59.17
C ALA A 4 30.53 41.84 58.10
N GLN A 5 31.63 41.14 58.39
CA GLN A 5 31.66 39.72 58.76
C GLN A 5 30.90 38.80 57.78
N ALA A 6 31.68 38.10 56.97
CA ALA A 6 31.24 36.95 56.18
C ALA A 6 30.90 35.80 57.13
N ASP A 7 29.62 35.39 57.15
CA ASP A 7 29.19 34.15 57.79
C ASP A 7 29.26 33.04 56.74
N GLY A 8 30.26 32.17 56.89
CA GLY A 8 30.41 30.97 56.08
C GLY A 8 29.33 29.97 56.48
N ARG A 9 28.23 29.95 55.74
CA ARG A 9 27.27 28.83 55.76
C ARG A 9 27.31 28.14 54.41
N LEU A 10 27.96 26.97 54.40
CA LEU A 10 27.74 25.96 53.38
C LEU A 10 26.26 25.58 53.43
N SER A 11 25.51 25.89 52.37
CA SER A 11 24.16 25.35 52.18
C SER A 11 24.24 23.83 52.05
N PRO A 12 23.44 23.05 52.79
CA PRO A 12 23.46 21.59 52.74
C PRO A 12 22.68 20.99 51.56
N ASP A 13 22.11 21.80 50.68
CA ASP A 13 21.13 21.34 49.68
C ASP A 13 21.72 21.03 48.28
N GLY A 14 23.04 21.11 48.11
CA GLY A 14 23.71 20.87 46.82
C GLY A 14 24.08 19.42 46.50
N ASN A 15 24.11 18.53 47.49
CA ASN A 15 24.65 17.16 47.34
C ASN A 15 23.61 16.10 46.96
N GLY A 16 22.32 16.33 47.25
CA GLY A 16 21.26 15.35 47.00
C GLY A 16 20.90 15.21 45.52
N ALA A 17 20.78 16.34 44.83
CA ALA A 17 20.43 16.36 43.40
C ALA A 17 21.54 15.77 42.49
N ASP A 18 22.80 15.90 42.89
CA ASP A 18 23.96 15.35 42.16
C ASP A 18 24.06 13.83 42.34
N LEU A 19 23.70 13.31 43.53
CA LEU A 19 23.64 11.87 43.81
C LEU A 19 22.46 11.18 43.11
N ASP A 20 21.29 11.82 43.06
CA ASP A 20 20.13 11.28 42.34
C ASP A 20 20.38 11.25 40.82
N ALA A 21 21.05 12.28 40.28
CA ALA A 21 21.47 12.31 38.88
C ALA A 21 22.52 11.24 38.55
N ALA A 22 23.53 11.07 39.42
CA ALA A 22 24.54 10.03 39.25
C ALA A 22 23.93 8.62 39.31
N ARG A 23 22.95 8.40 40.18
CA ARG A 23 22.22 7.13 40.29
C ARG A 23 21.38 6.86 39.04
N ALA A 24 20.64 7.85 38.56
CA ALA A 24 19.85 7.71 37.33
C ALA A 24 20.74 7.43 36.11
N ALA A 25 21.92 8.04 36.05
CA ALA A 25 22.90 7.78 34.99
C ALA A 25 23.44 6.33 35.04
N LEU A 26 23.74 5.82 36.25
CA LEU A 26 24.17 4.44 36.44
C LEU A 26 23.05 3.44 36.11
N GLU A 27 21.82 3.70 36.52
CA GLU A 27 20.65 2.87 36.17
C GLU A 27 20.46 2.81 34.65
N ALA A 28 20.55 3.95 33.95
CA ALA A 28 20.47 4.00 32.50
C ALA A 28 21.62 3.26 31.79
N GLU A 29 22.84 3.29 32.35
CA GLU A 29 23.98 2.53 31.83
C GLU A 29 23.76 1.02 31.99
N LEU A 30 23.28 0.57 33.15
CA LEU A 30 22.96 -0.83 33.41
C LEU A 30 21.83 -1.32 32.49
N ASP A 31 20.78 -0.53 32.29
CA ASP A 31 19.69 -0.84 31.35
C ASP A 31 20.20 -0.99 29.91
N ALA A 32 21.17 -0.16 29.50
CA ALA A 32 21.78 -0.23 28.18
C ALA A 32 22.62 -1.50 28.00
N ILE A 33 23.37 -1.90 29.03
CA ILE A 33 24.16 -3.14 29.03
C ILE A 33 23.21 -4.34 28.95
N GLU A 34 22.19 -4.40 29.80
CA GLU A 34 21.20 -5.49 29.78
C GLU A 34 20.51 -5.59 28.40
N SER A 35 20.08 -4.46 27.85
CA SER A 35 19.46 -4.41 26.52
C SER A 35 20.38 -4.89 25.40
N GLU A 36 21.68 -4.68 25.52
CA GLU A 36 22.68 -5.18 24.57
C GLU A 36 22.88 -6.69 24.72
N GLU A 37 22.96 -7.21 25.95
CA GLU A 37 23.07 -8.65 26.21
C GLU A 37 21.86 -9.44 25.67
N TRP A 38 20.64 -8.92 25.87
CA TRP A 38 19.43 -9.52 25.31
C TRP A 38 19.43 -9.49 23.78
N ARG A 39 19.87 -8.39 23.16
CA ARG A 39 20.01 -8.30 21.69
C ARG A 39 21.04 -9.28 21.16
N GLN A 40 22.19 -9.41 21.80
CA GLN A 40 23.23 -10.37 21.41
C GLN A 40 22.74 -11.82 21.52
N SER A 41 22.07 -12.14 22.63
CA SER A 41 21.46 -13.46 22.85
C SER A 41 20.46 -13.81 21.75
N LEU A 42 19.60 -12.87 21.37
CA LEU A 42 18.64 -13.05 20.28
C LEU A 42 19.34 -13.29 18.92
N HIS A 43 20.40 -12.53 18.61
CA HIS A 43 21.21 -12.70 17.40
C HIS A 43 21.91 -14.05 17.36
N GLU A 44 22.43 -14.52 18.49
CA GLU A 44 23.08 -15.84 18.58
C GLU A 44 22.08 -16.97 18.33
N VAL A 45 20.87 -16.88 18.87
CA VAL A 45 19.78 -17.84 18.59
C VAL A 45 19.40 -17.81 17.11
N PHE A 46 19.26 -16.62 16.53
CA PHE A 46 18.98 -16.45 15.10
C PHE A 46 20.04 -17.12 14.24
N PHE A 47 21.32 -16.85 14.51
CA PHE A 47 22.45 -17.37 13.74
C PHE A 47 22.58 -18.89 13.85
N ARG A 48 22.40 -19.46 15.05
CA ARG A 48 22.60 -20.89 15.29
C ARG A 48 21.39 -21.75 14.97
N ARG A 49 20.17 -21.24 15.15
CA ARG A 49 18.93 -22.04 15.13
C ARG A 49 17.86 -21.49 14.18
N GLY A 50 18.10 -20.35 13.54
CA GLY A 50 17.24 -19.79 12.52
C GLY A 50 16.00 -19.03 13.04
N PRO A 51 15.22 -18.44 12.13
CA PRO A 51 14.13 -17.53 12.45
C PRO A 51 12.94 -18.20 13.18
N GLU A 52 12.64 -19.46 12.87
CA GLU A 52 11.52 -20.19 13.50
C GLU A 52 11.71 -20.33 15.00
N ARG A 53 12.93 -20.64 15.45
CA ARG A 53 13.23 -20.75 16.89
C ARG A 53 13.22 -19.39 17.58
N VAL A 54 13.66 -18.33 16.90
CA VAL A 54 13.56 -16.96 17.43
C VAL A 54 12.11 -16.57 17.65
N ALA A 55 11.22 -16.84 16.69
CA ALA A 55 9.79 -16.57 16.82
C ALA A 55 9.16 -17.32 18.00
N GLN A 56 9.49 -18.61 18.16
CA GLN A 56 9.04 -19.41 19.32
C GLN A 56 9.55 -18.82 20.64
N LEU A 57 10.83 -18.45 20.73
CA LEU A 57 11.42 -17.88 21.95
C LEU A 57 10.75 -16.55 22.33
N LEU A 58 10.52 -15.66 21.36
CA LEU A 58 9.81 -14.41 21.59
C LEU A 58 8.37 -14.64 22.05
N GLN A 59 7.69 -15.65 21.51
CA GLN A 59 6.36 -16.04 21.95
C GLN A 59 6.36 -16.58 23.39
N GLU A 60 7.32 -17.42 23.75
CA GLU A 60 7.52 -17.93 25.11
C GLU A 60 7.76 -16.77 26.10
N LEU A 61 8.66 -15.83 25.79
CA LEU A 61 8.93 -14.64 26.62
C LEU A 61 7.72 -13.71 26.74
N GLN A 62 6.95 -13.54 25.66
CA GLN A 62 5.73 -12.75 25.68
C GLN A 62 4.69 -13.37 26.62
N LEU A 63 4.54 -14.69 26.62
CA LEU A 63 3.64 -15.40 27.54
C LEU A 63 4.08 -15.25 29.00
N GLU A 64 5.38 -15.33 29.30
CA GLU A 64 5.89 -15.10 30.66
C GLU A 64 5.63 -13.66 31.12
N ALA A 65 5.92 -12.66 30.28
CA ALA A 65 5.61 -11.27 30.60
C ALA A 65 4.11 -11.03 30.87
N GLN A 66 3.21 -11.71 30.15
CA GLN A 66 1.76 -11.64 30.41
C GLN A 66 1.38 -12.23 31.77
N LYS A 67 2.00 -13.33 32.20
CA LYS A 67 1.75 -13.93 33.53
C LYS A 67 2.13 -12.97 34.65
N GLU A 68 3.20 -12.20 34.46
CA GLU A 68 3.65 -11.16 35.38
C GLU A 68 2.88 -9.84 35.24
N MET A 69 1.81 -9.82 34.42
CA MET A 69 0.99 -8.63 34.14
C MET A 69 1.80 -7.44 33.60
N ALA A 70 2.94 -7.71 32.98
CA ALA A 70 3.74 -6.68 32.34
C ALA A 70 2.98 -6.12 31.12
N PRO A 71 2.90 -4.79 30.94
CA PRO A 71 2.26 -4.19 29.79
C PRO A 71 3.08 -4.52 28.53
N LEU A 72 2.48 -5.26 27.61
CA LEU A 72 3.12 -5.58 26.34
C LEU A 72 2.77 -4.56 25.25
N PRO A 73 3.75 -4.10 24.46
CA PRO A 73 3.45 -3.33 23.27
C PRO A 73 2.74 -4.22 22.24
N VAL A 74 1.67 -3.71 21.63
CA VAL A 74 1.04 -4.38 20.49
C VAL A 74 1.96 -4.19 19.27
N THR A 75 2.73 -5.22 18.93
CA THR A 75 3.68 -5.18 17.82
C THR A 75 3.05 -5.69 16.52
N SER A 76 2.06 -4.96 16.00
CA SER A 76 1.57 -5.18 14.63
C SER A 76 2.44 -4.53 13.55
N ARG A 77 3.51 -3.83 13.95
CA ARG A 77 4.41 -3.10 13.06
C ARG A 77 5.69 -3.88 12.83
N THR A 78 5.98 -4.15 11.56
CA THR A 78 7.29 -4.62 11.09
C THR A 78 8.26 -3.44 10.97
N PRO A 79 9.57 -3.68 10.88
CA PRO A 79 10.53 -2.63 10.54
C PRO A 79 10.16 -1.92 9.22
N TYR A 80 10.48 -0.62 9.10
CA TYR A 80 10.18 0.19 7.91
C TYR A 80 11.19 -0.09 6.77
N VAL A 81 11.17 -1.32 6.29
CA VAL A 81 12.00 -1.86 5.20
C VAL A 81 11.17 -2.80 4.34
N ASN A 82 11.69 -3.21 3.18
CA ASN A 82 10.98 -4.14 2.30
C ASN A 82 10.73 -5.49 2.97
N THR A 83 9.50 -5.99 2.89
CA THR A 83 9.11 -7.32 3.40
C THR A 83 9.86 -8.45 2.69
N ILE A 84 10.16 -8.29 1.38
CA ILE A 84 10.94 -9.25 0.59
C ILE A 84 12.37 -8.71 0.50
N PRO A 85 13.36 -9.37 1.13
CA PRO A 85 14.75 -8.96 1.05
C PRO A 85 15.37 -9.33 -0.31
N VAL A 86 16.47 -8.68 -0.69
CA VAL A 86 17.12 -8.83 -2.01
C VAL A 86 17.53 -10.27 -2.29
N GLU A 87 17.93 -11.04 -1.27
CA GLU A 87 18.33 -12.43 -1.40
C GLU A 87 17.15 -13.37 -1.73
N ARG A 88 15.91 -12.92 -1.50
CA ARG A 88 14.67 -13.62 -1.86
C ARG A 88 13.94 -12.96 -3.05
N GLU A 89 14.51 -11.90 -3.63
CA GLU A 89 13.92 -11.23 -4.79
C GLU A 89 14.11 -12.12 -6.03
N PRO A 90 13.03 -12.50 -6.73
CA PRO A 90 13.16 -13.26 -7.97
C PRO A 90 13.77 -12.39 -9.08
N PRO A 91 14.49 -12.98 -10.05
CA PRO A 91 14.93 -12.27 -11.23
C PRO A 91 13.76 -11.60 -11.96
N TYR A 92 13.94 -10.35 -12.38
CA TYR A 92 12.91 -9.63 -13.11
C TYR A 92 12.71 -10.26 -14.51
N PRO A 93 11.47 -10.64 -14.89
CA PRO A 93 11.25 -11.43 -16.11
C PRO A 93 11.31 -10.59 -17.40
N GLY A 94 11.13 -9.27 -17.30
CA GLY A 94 10.95 -8.38 -18.44
C GLY A 94 12.18 -7.57 -18.87
N ASN A 95 12.04 -6.81 -19.96
CA ASN A 95 13.07 -5.87 -20.40
C ASN A 95 12.82 -4.49 -19.78
N ARG A 96 13.54 -4.20 -18.69
CA ARG A 96 13.38 -2.94 -17.92
C ARG A 96 13.55 -1.68 -18.77
N HIS A 97 14.45 -1.67 -19.76
CA HIS A 97 14.67 -0.49 -20.60
C HIS A 97 13.47 -0.24 -21.54
N LEU A 98 12.94 -1.31 -22.16
CA LEU A 98 11.77 -1.19 -23.03
C LEU A 98 10.52 -0.78 -22.22
N GLU A 99 10.29 -1.44 -21.09
CA GLU A 99 9.14 -1.14 -20.21
C GLU A 99 9.21 0.29 -19.65
N GLN A 100 10.40 0.79 -19.31
CA GLN A 100 10.58 2.17 -18.91
C GLN A 100 10.20 3.15 -20.04
N ARG A 101 10.52 2.82 -21.30
CA ARG A 101 10.11 3.65 -22.45
C ARG A 101 8.60 3.64 -22.65
N ILE A 102 7.98 2.46 -22.58
CA ILE A 102 6.51 2.31 -22.68
C ILE A 102 5.83 3.13 -21.60
N LYS A 103 6.22 2.96 -20.32
CA LYS A 103 5.71 3.74 -19.20
C LYS A 103 5.85 5.25 -19.42
N SER A 104 6.99 5.71 -19.95
CA SER A 104 7.20 7.13 -20.26
C SER A 104 6.21 7.65 -21.32
N PHE A 105 5.93 6.88 -22.36
CA PHE A 105 4.92 7.24 -23.36
C PHE A 105 3.51 7.28 -22.75
N VAL A 106 3.16 6.30 -21.92
CA VAL A 106 1.86 6.28 -21.24
C VAL A 106 1.69 7.50 -20.33
N ARG A 107 2.72 7.83 -19.52
CA ARG A 107 2.71 9.03 -18.66
C ARG A 107 2.59 10.31 -19.48
N TRP A 108 3.30 10.40 -20.61
CA TRP A 108 3.19 11.54 -21.52
C TRP A 108 1.79 11.69 -22.09
N ASN A 109 1.21 10.61 -22.62
CA ASN A 109 -0.14 10.62 -23.19
C ASN A 109 -1.19 11.01 -22.14
N ALA A 110 -1.08 10.48 -20.93
CA ALA A 110 -1.97 10.82 -19.81
C ALA A 110 -1.92 12.33 -19.48
N MET A 111 -0.71 12.88 -19.32
CA MET A 111 -0.50 14.30 -19.06
C MET A 111 -1.00 15.17 -20.21
N ALA A 112 -0.61 14.85 -21.45
CA ALA A 112 -0.98 15.61 -22.65
C ALA A 112 -2.50 15.67 -22.83
N MET A 113 -3.20 14.55 -22.61
CA MET A 113 -4.65 14.47 -22.67
C MET A 113 -5.34 15.40 -21.65
N VAL A 114 -4.88 15.39 -20.39
CA VAL A 114 -5.46 16.27 -19.35
C VAL A 114 -5.18 17.74 -19.64
N VAL A 115 -3.96 18.08 -20.07
CA VAL A 115 -3.58 19.46 -20.41
C VAL A 115 -4.38 19.97 -21.62
N ASP A 116 -4.51 19.17 -22.68
CA ASP A 116 -5.31 19.52 -23.86
C ASP A 116 -6.78 19.75 -23.50
N ALA A 117 -7.36 18.90 -22.64
CA ALA A 117 -8.74 19.10 -22.16
C ALA A 117 -8.91 20.44 -21.42
N ASN A 118 -8.00 20.78 -20.51
CA ASN A 118 -8.07 22.04 -19.74
C ASN A 118 -7.80 23.28 -20.61
N ASN A 119 -7.00 23.16 -21.67
CA ASN A 119 -6.81 24.25 -22.64
C ASN A 119 -8.07 24.53 -23.47
N LYS A 120 -8.88 23.51 -23.77
CA LYS A 120 -10.12 23.63 -24.54
C LYS A 120 -11.32 24.03 -23.69
N SER A 121 -11.30 23.69 -22.41
CA SER A 121 -12.44 23.86 -21.52
C SER A 121 -11.95 24.13 -20.10
N GLU A 122 -12.00 25.39 -19.71
CA GLU A 122 -11.57 25.83 -18.39
C GLU A 122 -12.37 25.11 -17.29
N GLY A 123 -11.67 24.59 -16.28
CA GLY A 123 -12.30 23.91 -15.14
C GLY A 123 -12.80 22.48 -15.40
N ILE A 124 -12.55 21.89 -16.58
CA ILE A 124 -12.95 20.50 -16.87
C ILE A 124 -12.24 19.48 -15.97
N GLY A 125 -11.07 19.85 -15.43
CA GLY A 125 -10.30 19.08 -14.46
C GLY A 125 -9.57 17.88 -15.06
N GLY A 126 -9.20 16.92 -14.20
CA GLY A 126 -8.41 15.75 -14.56
C GLY A 126 -7.14 15.65 -13.70
N HIS A 127 -6.79 14.42 -13.30
CA HIS A 127 -5.69 14.18 -12.37
C HIS A 127 -4.47 13.64 -13.12
N ILE A 128 -3.31 14.25 -12.88
CA ILE A 128 -2.03 13.83 -13.48
C ILE A 128 -1.19 13.06 -12.45
N SER A 129 -1.20 13.53 -11.20
CA SER A 129 -0.36 13.02 -10.11
C SER A 129 -0.69 11.57 -9.71
N THR A 130 -1.97 11.22 -9.61
CA THR A 130 -2.42 9.89 -9.14
C THR A 130 -1.84 8.76 -10.00
N TYR A 131 -2.00 8.83 -11.32
CA TYR A 131 -1.40 7.81 -12.19
C TYR A 131 0.12 7.93 -12.19
N ALA A 132 0.69 9.14 -12.11
CA ALA A 132 2.15 9.30 -12.12
C ALA A 132 2.84 8.60 -10.93
N SER A 133 2.25 8.59 -9.72
CA SER A 133 2.77 7.84 -8.58
C SER A 133 2.57 6.33 -8.73
N ALA A 134 1.39 5.90 -9.19
CA ALA A 134 1.08 4.47 -9.36
C ALA A 134 1.56 3.85 -10.68
N ALA A 135 2.18 4.61 -11.59
CA ALA A 135 2.47 4.17 -12.96
C ALA A 135 3.27 2.87 -13.00
N THR A 136 4.33 2.75 -12.20
CA THR A 136 5.14 1.53 -12.18
C THR A 136 4.34 0.32 -11.67
N LEU A 137 3.44 0.49 -10.70
CA LEU A 137 2.59 -0.59 -10.18
C LEU A 137 1.65 -1.12 -11.27
N TYR A 138 0.96 -0.22 -11.97
CA TYR A 138 0.08 -0.60 -13.08
C TYR A 138 0.84 -1.24 -14.23
N GLU A 139 1.97 -0.64 -14.66
CA GLU A 139 2.72 -1.14 -15.81
C GLU A 139 3.33 -2.52 -15.55
N VAL A 140 3.87 -2.76 -14.35
CA VAL A 140 4.30 -4.11 -13.94
C VAL A 140 3.11 -5.07 -13.94
N GLY A 141 1.96 -4.64 -13.42
CA GLY A 141 0.71 -5.40 -13.47
C GLY A 141 0.32 -5.80 -14.89
N PHE A 142 0.27 -4.85 -15.82
CA PHE A 142 -0.09 -5.11 -17.22
C PHE A 142 0.92 -5.98 -17.96
N HIS A 143 2.22 -5.88 -17.65
CA HIS A 143 3.24 -6.66 -18.35
C HIS A 143 3.33 -8.10 -17.84
N HIS A 144 3.10 -8.33 -16.55
CA HIS A 144 3.52 -9.58 -15.90
C HIS A 144 2.43 -10.28 -15.06
N PHE A 145 1.28 -9.64 -14.81
CA PHE A 145 0.27 -10.18 -13.89
C PHE A 145 -1.15 -10.21 -14.45
N PHE A 146 -1.65 -9.10 -14.99
CA PHE A 146 -3.07 -8.98 -15.33
C PHE A 146 -3.45 -9.84 -16.53
N ARG A 147 -4.38 -10.75 -16.30
CA ARG A 147 -4.94 -11.63 -17.32
C ARG A 147 -6.21 -11.04 -17.91
N GLY A 148 -6.26 -10.99 -19.24
CA GLY A 148 -7.46 -10.56 -19.97
C GLY A 148 -8.62 -11.56 -19.87
N PRO A 149 -9.82 -11.17 -20.31
CA PRO A 149 -11.04 -11.98 -20.18
C PRO A 149 -10.98 -13.34 -20.91
N ASN A 150 -10.13 -13.46 -21.92
CA ASN A 150 -9.95 -14.67 -22.72
C ASN A 150 -8.81 -15.58 -22.22
N ASP A 151 -8.18 -15.26 -21.09
CA ASP A 151 -7.11 -16.09 -20.54
C ASP A 151 -7.67 -17.46 -20.10
N PRO A 152 -7.05 -18.58 -20.50
CA PRO A 152 -7.51 -19.92 -20.15
C PRO A 152 -7.57 -20.20 -18.64
N SER A 153 -6.75 -19.51 -17.84
CA SER A 153 -6.73 -19.63 -16.37
C SER A 153 -7.78 -18.76 -15.67
N GLY A 154 -8.56 -18.00 -16.44
CA GLY A 154 -9.55 -17.04 -16.00
C GLY A 154 -9.01 -15.61 -15.97
N GLY A 155 -9.80 -14.67 -16.50
CA GLY A 155 -9.44 -13.24 -16.51
C GLY A 155 -9.51 -12.59 -15.13
N ASP A 156 -8.55 -11.72 -14.86
CA ASP A 156 -8.47 -10.96 -13.61
C ASP A 156 -9.48 -9.82 -13.58
N LEU A 157 -9.94 -9.48 -12.37
CA LEU A 157 -10.86 -8.38 -12.11
C LEU A 157 -10.08 -7.25 -11.47
N VAL A 158 -9.78 -6.20 -12.24
CA VAL A 158 -8.94 -5.10 -11.79
C VAL A 158 -9.80 -3.86 -11.51
N TYR A 159 -9.94 -3.52 -10.22
CA TYR A 159 -10.55 -2.30 -9.75
C TYR A 159 -9.51 -1.18 -9.80
N ILE A 160 -9.47 -0.49 -10.94
CA ILE A 160 -8.58 0.65 -11.19
C ILE A 160 -8.99 1.83 -10.31
N GLN A 161 -8.04 2.49 -9.66
CA GLN A 161 -8.29 3.73 -8.93
C GLN A 161 -8.89 4.80 -9.86
N GLY A 162 -10.03 5.38 -9.50
CA GLY A 162 -10.80 6.23 -10.42
C GLY A 162 -9.99 7.38 -11.04
N HIS A 163 -9.24 8.11 -10.21
CA HIS A 163 -8.40 9.23 -10.64
C HIS A 163 -7.17 8.83 -11.48
N ALA A 164 -6.85 7.53 -11.58
CA ALA A 164 -5.80 7.00 -12.45
C ALA A 164 -6.28 6.76 -13.90
N SER A 165 -7.56 7.02 -14.20
CA SER A 165 -8.14 6.84 -15.55
C SER A 165 -7.31 7.44 -16.69
N PRO A 166 -6.65 8.61 -16.58
CA PRO A 166 -5.88 9.16 -17.69
C PRO A 166 -4.72 8.28 -18.13
N GLY A 167 -4.08 7.56 -17.20
CA GLY A 167 -3.02 6.62 -17.53
C GLY A 167 -3.52 5.38 -18.25
N ILE A 168 -4.68 4.86 -17.84
CA ILE A 168 -5.30 3.72 -18.51
C ILE A 168 -5.71 4.07 -19.94
N TYR A 169 -6.26 5.27 -20.15
CA TYR A 169 -6.52 5.76 -21.51
C TYR A 169 -5.23 5.97 -22.31
N GLY A 170 -4.19 6.57 -21.70
CA GLY A 170 -2.89 6.75 -22.34
C GLY A 170 -2.24 5.43 -22.79
N ARG A 171 -2.42 4.36 -22.02
CA ARG A 171 -2.00 3.00 -22.38
C ARG A 171 -2.86 2.41 -23.48
N ALA A 172 -4.18 2.47 -23.34
CA ALA A 172 -5.12 1.95 -24.34
C ALA A 172 -4.95 2.64 -25.71
N TYR A 173 -4.61 3.93 -25.73
CA TYR A 173 -4.23 4.66 -26.94
C TYR A 173 -2.95 4.10 -27.56
N LEU A 174 -1.92 3.84 -26.76
CA LEU A 174 -0.66 3.23 -27.23
C LEU A 174 -0.87 1.80 -27.77
N GLU A 175 -1.85 1.08 -27.23
CA GLU A 175 -2.29 -0.25 -27.69
C GLU A 175 -3.22 -0.18 -28.93
N GLY A 176 -3.57 1.01 -29.41
CA GLY A 176 -4.47 1.20 -30.55
C GLY A 176 -5.94 0.92 -30.27
N ARG A 177 -6.35 0.82 -29.00
CA ARG A 177 -7.74 0.57 -28.57
C ARG A 177 -8.57 1.84 -28.41
N ILE A 178 -7.92 2.99 -28.31
CA ILE A 178 -8.55 4.31 -28.24
C ILE A 178 -7.98 5.16 -29.37
N SER A 179 -8.84 5.90 -30.08
CA SER A 179 -8.44 6.81 -31.16
C SER A 179 -7.90 8.14 -30.62
N GLU A 180 -7.14 8.86 -31.44
CA GLU A 180 -6.70 10.22 -31.10
C GLU A 180 -7.89 11.17 -30.87
N GLU A 181 -8.98 10.99 -31.62
CA GLU A 181 -10.22 11.77 -31.48
C GLU A 181 -10.82 11.61 -30.08
N LEU A 182 -10.94 10.37 -29.58
CA LEU A 182 -11.43 10.10 -28.23
C LEU A 182 -10.50 10.69 -27.17
N MET A 183 -9.17 10.59 -27.35
CA MET A 183 -8.20 11.22 -26.45
C MET A 183 -8.41 12.74 -26.38
N ARG A 184 -8.64 13.40 -27.53
CA ARG A 184 -8.90 14.84 -27.62
C ARG A 184 -10.24 15.27 -27.02
N ASN A 185 -11.16 14.32 -26.83
CA ASN A 185 -12.48 14.49 -26.24
C ASN A 185 -12.57 13.94 -24.80
N PHE A 186 -11.45 13.83 -24.10
CA PHE A 186 -11.44 13.47 -22.67
C PHE A 186 -12.34 14.41 -21.85
N ARG A 187 -13.25 13.81 -21.05
CA ARG A 187 -14.32 14.47 -20.26
C ARG A 187 -15.37 15.21 -21.08
N ARG A 188 -15.43 14.98 -22.39
CA ARG A 188 -16.37 15.61 -23.33
C ARG A 188 -17.13 14.55 -24.11
N GLU A 189 -17.86 13.71 -23.38
CA GLU A 189 -18.54 12.51 -23.91
C GLU A 189 -19.61 12.82 -24.97
N LEU A 190 -20.19 14.03 -24.92
CA LEU A 190 -21.19 14.52 -25.87
C LEU A 190 -20.58 15.30 -27.05
N ALA A 191 -19.25 15.36 -27.18
CA ALA A 191 -18.60 15.95 -28.33
C ALA A 191 -18.89 15.14 -29.60
N GLU A 192 -18.78 15.79 -30.75
CA GLU A 192 -18.78 15.09 -32.04
C GLU A 192 -17.66 14.01 -32.04
N GLY A 193 -18.00 12.80 -32.51
CA GLY A 193 -17.10 11.64 -32.44
C GLY A 193 -17.08 10.90 -31.09
N GLY A 194 -17.83 11.37 -30.08
CA GLY A 194 -17.85 10.80 -28.73
C GLY A 194 -16.64 11.19 -27.90
N GLY A 195 -16.60 10.78 -26.63
CA GLY A 195 -15.50 11.14 -25.74
C GLY A 195 -15.26 10.15 -24.62
N LEU A 196 -14.20 10.37 -23.86
CA LEU A 196 -13.80 9.48 -22.76
C LEU A 196 -14.40 9.98 -21.44
N PRO A 197 -15.08 9.12 -20.67
CA PRO A 197 -15.60 9.52 -19.37
C PRO A 197 -14.48 9.85 -18.40
N SER A 198 -14.82 10.67 -17.41
CA SER A 198 -13.88 11.15 -16.38
C SER A 198 -13.18 10.00 -15.63
N TYR A 199 -13.93 8.94 -15.34
CA TYR A 199 -13.58 7.86 -14.43
C TYR A 199 -14.15 6.52 -14.95
N PRO A 200 -13.85 5.39 -14.28
CA PRO A 200 -14.46 4.10 -14.62
C PRO A 200 -15.99 4.11 -14.48
N HIS A 201 -16.68 4.32 -15.60
CA HIS A 201 -18.14 4.32 -15.66
C HIS A 201 -18.58 3.33 -16.74
N PRO A 202 -18.89 2.06 -16.35
CA PRO A 202 -19.35 1.06 -17.31
C PRO A 202 -20.56 1.50 -18.13
N TRP A 203 -21.51 2.21 -17.51
CA TRP A 203 -22.68 2.77 -18.21
C TRP A 203 -22.33 3.74 -19.34
N LEU A 204 -21.23 4.49 -19.19
CA LEU A 204 -20.80 5.49 -20.17
C LEU A 204 -19.85 4.90 -21.23
N MET A 205 -19.23 3.75 -20.94
CA MET A 205 -18.24 3.11 -21.81
C MET A 205 -18.22 1.59 -21.59
N GLU A 206 -19.30 0.91 -21.99
CA GLU A 206 -19.63 -0.48 -21.66
C GLU A 206 -18.55 -1.50 -22.09
N ASP A 207 -17.93 -1.24 -23.25
CA ASP A 207 -16.90 -2.10 -23.84
C ASP A 207 -15.49 -1.84 -23.28
N PHE A 208 -15.35 -0.92 -22.31
CA PHE A 208 -14.06 -0.56 -21.73
C PHE A 208 -14.02 -0.72 -20.21
N TRP A 209 -14.89 -0.02 -19.48
CA TRP A 209 -14.88 -0.03 -18.02
C TRP A 209 -15.75 -1.15 -17.45
N LYS A 210 -15.30 -1.76 -16.34
CA LYS A 210 -16.03 -2.86 -15.67
C LYS A 210 -16.49 -2.54 -14.26
N PHE A 211 -15.69 -1.81 -13.48
CA PHE A 211 -15.99 -1.52 -12.07
C PHE A 211 -15.93 -0.01 -11.80
N PRO A 212 -16.99 0.60 -11.24
CA PRO A 212 -16.96 1.99 -10.81
C PRO A 212 -16.23 2.14 -9.47
N THR A 213 -15.24 3.02 -9.41
CA THR A 213 -14.29 3.09 -8.29
C THR A 213 -13.99 4.50 -7.79
N VAL A 214 -14.51 5.55 -8.44
CA VAL A 214 -14.18 6.93 -8.04
C VAL A 214 -14.87 7.38 -6.76
N SER A 215 -15.98 6.74 -6.37
CA SER A 215 -16.51 6.89 -5.03
C SER A 215 -15.64 6.05 -4.09
N MET A 216 -14.72 6.74 -3.42
CA MET A 216 -13.71 6.17 -2.54
C MET A 216 -14.34 5.26 -1.47
N GLY A 217 -13.63 4.20 -1.09
CA GLY A 217 -14.10 3.22 -0.11
C GLY A 217 -15.02 2.12 -0.68
N LEU A 218 -15.75 2.38 -1.78
CA LEU A 218 -16.61 1.34 -2.37
C LEU A 218 -15.81 0.25 -3.09
N ALA A 219 -14.73 0.61 -3.78
CA ALA A 219 -13.90 -0.34 -4.52
C ALA A 219 -13.31 -1.47 -3.64
N PRO A 220 -12.64 -1.18 -2.50
CA PRO A 220 -12.17 -2.22 -1.58
C PRO A 220 -13.29 -3.11 -1.02
N LEU A 221 -14.41 -2.53 -0.59
CA LEU A 221 -15.54 -3.30 -0.09
C LEU A 221 -16.09 -4.25 -1.18
N MET A 222 -16.37 -3.71 -2.37
CA MET A 222 -16.85 -4.50 -3.50
C MET A 222 -15.84 -5.57 -3.92
N GLY A 223 -14.54 -5.27 -3.92
CA GLY A 223 -13.49 -6.23 -4.26
C GLY A 223 -13.47 -7.44 -3.33
N ILE A 224 -13.63 -7.22 -2.02
CA ILE A 224 -13.74 -8.31 -1.02
C ILE A 224 -14.94 -9.20 -1.35
N TYR A 225 -16.11 -8.61 -1.57
CA TYR A 225 -17.33 -9.38 -1.87
C TYR A 225 -17.29 -10.03 -3.25
N GLN A 226 -16.61 -9.43 -4.22
CA GLN A 226 -16.38 -9.99 -5.56
C GLN A 226 -15.49 -11.23 -5.47
N ALA A 227 -14.38 -11.17 -4.72
CA ALA A 227 -13.49 -12.31 -4.51
C ALA A 227 -14.23 -13.46 -3.80
N ARG A 228 -15.04 -13.13 -2.78
CA ARG A 228 -15.92 -14.09 -2.11
C ARG A 228 -16.97 -14.69 -3.05
N PHE A 229 -17.58 -13.88 -3.90
CA PHE A 229 -18.60 -14.35 -4.84
C PHE A 229 -18.01 -15.31 -5.88
N MET A 230 -16.78 -15.08 -6.33
CA MET A 230 -16.08 -16.03 -7.20
C MET A 230 -15.89 -17.39 -6.52
N ARG A 231 -15.47 -17.40 -5.25
CA ARG A 231 -15.35 -18.64 -4.46
C ARG A 231 -16.70 -19.34 -4.31
N TYR A 232 -17.74 -18.58 -3.97
CA TYR A 232 -19.10 -19.08 -3.89
C TYR A 232 -19.58 -19.78 -5.18
N LEU A 233 -19.30 -19.20 -6.35
CA LEU A 233 -19.70 -19.81 -7.63
C LEU A 233 -19.01 -21.16 -7.86
N VAL A 234 -17.73 -21.27 -7.50
CA VAL A 234 -16.96 -22.52 -7.61
C VAL A 234 -17.46 -23.55 -6.59
N ASP A 235 -17.62 -23.16 -5.33
CA ASP A 235 -18.08 -24.04 -4.24
C ASP A 235 -19.50 -24.58 -4.49
N ARG A 236 -20.31 -23.83 -5.25
CA ARG A 236 -21.66 -24.23 -5.66
C ARG A 236 -21.71 -25.03 -6.96
N GLY A 237 -20.57 -25.25 -7.62
CA GLY A 237 -20.50 -25.93 -8.92
C GLY A 237 -21.17 -25.14 -10.06
N LEU A 238 -21.31 -23.81 -9.91
CA LEU A 238 -21.89 -22.92 -10.92
C LEU A 238 -20.85 -22.42 -11.92
N LYS A 239 -19.57 -22.53 -11.59
CA LYS A 239 -18.44 -22.15 -12.42
C LYS A 239 -17.27 -23.08 -12.12
N GLU A 240 -16.50 -23.43 -13.14
CA GLU A 240 -15.25 -24.17 -12.97
C GLU A 240 -14.25 -23.37 -12.11
N PRO A 241 -13.40 -24.05 -11.31
CA PRO A 241 -12.29 -23.40 -10.62
C PRO A 241 -11.40 -22.62 -11.59
N THR A 242 -10.98 -21.42 -11.19
CA THR A 242 -10.08 -20.55 -11.96
C THR A 242 -9.01 -19.97 -11.07
N ASP A 243 -7.87 -19.60 -11.65
CA ASP A 243 -6.79 -18.90 -10.95
C ASP A 243 -6.96 -17.38 -10.95
N ALA A 244 -8.01 -16.86 -11.57
CA ALA A 244 -8.38 -15.44 -11.61
C ALA A 244 -8.31 -14.77 -10.24
N LYS A 245 -7.77 -13.55 -10.22
CA LYS A 245 -7.59 -12.72 -9.03
C LYS A 245 -8.44 -11.45 -9.12
N VAL A 246 -8.80 -10.92 -7.96
CA VAL A 246 -9.39 -9.61 -7.79
C VAL A 246 -8.30 -8.67 -7.29
N TRP A 247 -7.93 -7.71 -8.12
CA TRP A 247 -6.95 -6.67 -7.81
C TRP A 247 -7.68 -5.38 -7.48
N VAL A 248 -7.43 -4.81 -6.31
CA VAL A 248 -8.03 -3.54 -5.91
C VAL A 248 -6.94 -2.50 -5.67
N PHE A 249 -6.93 -1.46 -6.50
CA PHE A 249 -6.01 -0.34 -6.38
C PHE A 249 -6.67 0.78 -5.59
N LEU A 250 -6.02 1.21 -4.51
CA LEU A 250 -6.50 2.25 -3.59
C LEU A 250 -5.37 3.25 -3.30
N GLY A 251 -5.75 4.47 -2.93
CA GLY A 251 -4.82 5.41 -2.29
C GLY A 251 -4.75 5.16 -0.78
N ASP A 252 -3.66 5.56 -0.15
CA ASP A 252 -3.58 5.62 1.32
C ASP A 252 -4.71 6.48 1.93
N GLY A 253 -4.97 7.66 1.39
CA GLY A 253 -6.06 8.52 1.86
C GLY A 253 -7.46 7.93 1.65
N GLU A 254 -7.62 6.97 0.72
CA GLU A 254 -8.87 6.21 0.57
C GLU A 254 -9.11 5.25 1.73
N THR A 255 -8.06 4.83 2.43
CA THR A 255 -8.18 3.89 3.56
C THR A 255 -8.80 4.50 4.81
N ASP A 256 -8.96 5.83 4.85
CA ASP A 256 -9.69 6.55 5.89
C ASP A 256 -11.23 6.42 5.74
N GLU A 257 -11.72 6.03 4.55
CA GLU A 257 -13.15 5.74 4.38
C GLU A 257 -13.52 4.47 5.16
N PRO A 258 -14.58 4.46 5.99
CA PRO A 258 -14.96 3.31 6.81
C PRO A 258 -15.13 2.01 6.01
N GLU A 259 -15.64 2.11 4.79
CA GLU A 259 -15.86 1.00 3.87
C GLU A 259 -14.57 0.34 3.41
N ALA A 260 -13.47 1.10 3.36
CA ALA A 260 -12.19 0.62 2.83
C ALA A 260 -11.58 -0.48 3.70
N LEU A 261 -11.61 -0.29 5.01
CA LEU A 261 -11.02 -1.22 5.98
C LEU A 261 -12.07 -1.97 6.81
N GLY A 262 -13.32 -1.50 6.87
CA GLY A 262 -14.36 -2.07 7.75
C GLY A 262 -14.67 -3.55 7.52
N ALA A 263 -14.44 -4.06 6.30
CA ALA A 263 -14.72 -5.45 5.93
C ALA A 263 -13.48 -6.34 5.77
N ILE A 264 -12.25 -5.88 6.01
CA ILE A 264 -11.03 -6.65 5.72
C ILE A 264 -10.94 -7.96 6.51
N SER A 265 -11.55 -8.02 7.70
CA SER A 265 -11.62 -9.25 8.50
C SER A 265 -12.41 -10.37 7.80
N LEU A 266 -13.35 -10.04 6.91
CA LEU A 266 -14.09 -11.01 6.11
C LEU A 266 -13.15 -11.75 5.14
N ALA A 267 -12.22 -11.03 4.51
CA ALA A 267 -11.26 -11.64 3.58
C ALA A 267 -10.40 -12.71 4.29
N ALA A 268 -9.99 -12.45 5.54
CA ALA A 268 -9.27 -13.42 6.35
C ALA A 268 -10.16 -14.61 6.77
N ARG A 269 -11.40 -14.37 7.21
CA ARG A 269 -12.35 -15.42 7.63
C ARG A 269 -12.69 -16.38 6.49
N GLU A 270 -12.92 -15.83 5.30
CA GLU A 270 -13.26 -16.60 4.09
C GLU A 270 -12.01 -17.09 3.33
N ARG A 271 -10.80 -16.83 3.84
CA ARG A 271 -9.51 -17.23 3.25
C ARG A 271 -9.38 -16.84 1.77
N LEU A 272 -9.69 -15.58 1.46
CA LEU A 272 -9.70 -15.05 0.09
C LEU A 272 -8.29 -14.83 -0.46
N ASP A 273 -7.58 -15.91 -0.76
CA ASP A 273 -6.27 -15.91 -1.45
C ASP A 273 -6.36 -15.49 -2.95
N ASN A 274 -7.56 -15.22 -3.43
CA ASN A 274 -7.84 -14.63 -4.74
C ASN A 274 -8.04 -13.12 -4.69
N LEU A 275 -7.88 -12.47 -3.53
CA LEU A 275 -7.97 -11.02 -3.35
C LEU A 275 -6.59 -10.40 -3.13
N ILE A 276 -6.30 -9.32 -3.85
CA ILE A 276 -5.06 -8.56 -3.71
C ILE A 276 -5.40 -7.07 -3.63
N PHE A 277 -5.05 -6.44 -2.50
CA PHE A 277 -5.09 -4.99 -2.35
C PHE A 277 -3.72 -4.40 -2.70
N VAL A 278 -3.72 -3.36 -3.52
CA VAL A 278 -2.53 -2.58 -3.88
C VAL A 278 -2.76 -1.14 -3.42
N ILE A 279 -2.15 -0.79 -2.29
CA ILE A 279 -2.29 0.54 -1.68
C ILE A 279 -1.11 1.40 -2.13
N ASN A 280 -1.42 2.51 -2.80
CA ASN A 280 -0.45 3.52 -3.18
C ASN A 280 -0.27 4.51 -2.02
N CYS A 281 0.79 4.30 -1.23
CA CYS A 281 1.16 5.08 -0.05
C CYS A 281 2.10 6.24 -0.38
#